data_AF-A0A2E3NPB7-F1
#
_entry.id   AF-A0A2E3NPB7-F1
#
_cell.length_a   1.000
_cell.length_b   1.000
_cell.length_c   1.000
_cell.angle_alpha   90.00
_cell.angle_beta   90.00
_cell.angle_gamma   90.00
#
_symmetry.space_group_name_H-M   'P 1'
#
loop_
_entity.id
_entity.type
_entity.pdbx_description
1 polymer ?
#
loop_
_entity_poly.entity_id
_entity_poly.type
_entity_poly.pdbx_seq_one_letter_code
_entity_poly.pdbx_strand_id
1 'polypeptide(L)'
;MKLKTGIAWARVITMLTLGLALTGCIAAGGSAQIKPDNVAKLQEGVTTLAEVRAMFGDPIQTGLTSDGNREFYYQYSKTTVNPATYIPVVGSFLGSSDTDFQKLTIIFDEDDVVEHFLYDETSQETKTPLGF
;
A
#
# COMPACT_ATOMS: atom_id res chain seq x y z
N MET A 1 -48.09 -11.55 -29.32
CA MET A 1 -46.89 -12.25 -28.78
C MET A 1 -45.60 -11.40 -28.73
N LYS A 2 -45.64 -10.05 -28.83
CA LYS A 2 -44.43 -9.19 -28.85
C LYS A 2 -44.08 -8.51 -27.52
N LEU A 3 -44.90 -8.67 -26.48
CA LEU A 3 -44.75 -7.96 -25.21
C LEU A 3 -43.82 -8.68 -24.21
N LYS A 4 -43.64 -10.00 -24.34
CA LYS A 4 -42.81 -10.81 -23.41
C LYS A 4 -41.31 -10.68 -23.65
N THR A 5 -40.89 -10.40 -24.88
CA THR A 5 -39.47 -10.27 -25.27
C THR A 5 -38.84 -8.97 -24.79
N GLY A 6 -39.58 -7.85 -24.80
CA GLY A 6 -39.07 -6.55 -24.31
C GLY A 6 -38.83 -6.53 -22.80
N ILE A 7 -39.70 -7.20 -22.02
CA ILE A 7 -39.55 -7.30 -20.56
C ILE A 7 -38.36 -8.20 -20.19
N ALA A 8 -38.11 -9.28 -20.96
CA ALA A 8 -36.95 -10.15 -20.74
C ALA A 8 -35.63 -9.41 -20.99
N TRP A 9 -35.56 -8.58 -22.05
CA TRP A 9 -34.38 -7.79 -22.37
C TRP A 9 -34.16 -6.65 -21.37
N ALA A 10 -35.24 -5.99 -20.92
CA ALA A 10 -35.16 -5.00 -19.84
C ALA A 10 -34.62 -5.62 -18.55
N ARG A 11 -35.06 -6.84 -18.18
CA ARG A 11 -34.56 -7.55 -17.00
C ARG A 11 -33.08 -7.93 -17.12
N VAL A 12 -32.65 -8.37 -18.30
CA VAL A 12 -31.23 -8.69 -18.56
C VAL A 12 -30.36 -7.43 -18.49
N ILE A 13 -30.83 -6.32 -19.06
CA ILE A 13 -30.13 -5.02 -19.00
C ILE A 13 -30.06 -4.52 -17.54
N THR A 14 -31.15 -4.60 -16.77
CA THR A 14 -31.18 -4.22 -15.36
C THR A 14 -30.24 -5.10 -14.51
N MET A 15 -30.16 -6.40 -14.79
CA MET A 15 -29.25 -7.33 -14.09
C MET A 15 -27.78 -7.05 -14.43
N LEU A 16 -27.49 -6.69 -15.69
CA LEU A 16 -26.14 -6.34 -16.13
C LEU A 16 -25.68 -5.01 -15.52
N THR A 17 -26.54 -3.99 -15.48
CA THR A 17 -26.22 -2.70 -14.84
C THR A 17 -26.01 -2.82 -13.33
N LEU A 18 -26.74 -3.74 -12.67
CA LEU A 18 -26.54 -4.01 -11.23
C LEU A 18 -25.21 -4.73 -10.97
N GLY A 19 -24.76 -5.59 -11.89
CA GLY A 19 -23.47 -6.27 -11.81
C GLY A 19 -22.26 -5.33 -11.91
N LEU A 20 -22.34 -4.28 -12.76
CA LEU A 20 -21.26 -3.29 -12.89
C LEU A 20 -21.16 -2.36 -11.68
N ALA A 21 -22.26 -2.12 -10.96
CA ALA A 21 -22.28 -1.24 -9.80
C ALA A 21 -21.48 -1.76 -8.59
N LEU A 22 -21.07 -3.04 -8.59
CA LEU A 22 -20.24 -3.64 -7.54
C LEU A 22 -18.73 -3.53 -7.80
N THR A 23 -18.32 -3.00 -8.96
CA THR A 23 -16.90 -2.86 -9.31
C THR A 23 -16.39 -1.46 -8.95
N GLY A 24 -16.05 -1.23 -7.69
CA GLY A 24 -15.52 0.08 -7.32
C GLY A 24 -15.24 0.31 -5.85
N CYS A 25 -14.43 -0.53 -5.20
CA CYS A 25 -13.67 -0.10 -4.03
C CYS A 25 -12.19 -0.31 -4.34
N ILE A 26 -11.59 0.62 -5.11
CA ILE A 26 -10.15 0.78 -5.09
C ILE A 26 -9.86 1.58 -3.83
N ALA A 27 -9.54 0.86 -2.74
CA ALA A 27 -8.87 1.48 -1.62
C ALA A 27 -7.46 1.86 -2.09
N ALA A 28 -7.29 3.08 -2.58
CA ALA A 28 -5.98 3.69 -2.75
C ALA A 28 -5.42 4.06 -1.35
N GLY A 29 -5.34 3.07 -0.47
CA GLY A 29 -4.72 3.16 0.86
C GLY A 29 -3.28 2.70 0.77
N GLY A 30 -2.52 3.29 -0.15
CA GLY A 30 -1.07 3.13 -0.21
C GLY A 30 -0.44 4.40 0.31
N SER A 31 0.34 4.29 1.38
CA SER A 31 1.31 5.31 1.78
C SER A 31 2.16 5.72 0.59
N ALA A 32 2.53 7.00 0.52
CA ALA A 32 3.46 7.47 -0.49
C ALA A 32 4.77 6.68 -0.39
N GLN A 33 5.37 6.38 -1.54
CA GLN A 33 6.66 5.68 -1.60
C GLN A 33 7.68 6.37 -0.69
N ILE A 34 8.25 5.61 0.24
CA ILE A 34 9.29 6.11 1.14
C ILE A 34 10.58 6.21 0.33
N LYS A 35 10.91 7.43 -0.10
CA LYS A 35 12.16 7.69 -0.84
C LYS A 35 13.33 7.80 0.14
N PRO A 36 14.41 7.03 -0.02
CA PRO A 36 15.61 7.15 0.82
C PRO A 36 16.17 8.57 0.86
N ASP A 37 16.11 9.29 -0.26
CA ASP A 37 16.54 10.70 -0.35
C ASP A 37 15.73 11.65 0.55
N ASN A 38 14.46 11.33 0.81
CA ASN A 38 13.62 12.11 1.72
C ASN A 38 13.92 11.75 3.17
N VAL A 39 14.21 10.48 3.46
CA VAL A 39 14.65 10.03 4.80
C VAL A 39 15.97 10.71 5.17
N ALA A 40 16.90 10.83 4.23
CA ALA A 40 18.18 11.52 4.46
C ALA A 40 18.05 13.02 4.77
N LYS A 41 16.88 13.63 4.52
CA LYS A 41 16.60 15.03 4.86
C LYS A 41 15.95 15.19 6.23
N LEU A 42 15.49 14.10 6.85
CA LEU A 42 14.97 14.13 8.21
C LEU A 42 16.10 14.51 9.17
N GLN A 43 15.82 15.52 9.98
CA GLN A 43 16.70 16.01 11.02
C GLN A 43 15.94 16.06 12.34
N GLU A 44 16.44 15.32 13.32
CA GLU A 44 15.95 15.36 14.71
C GLU A 44 16.11 16.78 15.28
N GLY A 45 15.09 17.25 16.00
CA GLY A 45 15.01 18.58 16.60
C GLY A 45 14.80 19.74 15.61
N VAL A 46 14.71 19.46 14.30
CA VAL A 46 14.55 20.50 13.27
C VAL A 46 13.31 20.26 12.41
N THR A 47 13.09 19.02 11.98
CA THR A 47 12.01 18.71 11.06
C THR A 47 10.68 18.72 11.81
N THR A 48 9.71 19.47 11.29
CA THR A 48 8.37 19.53 11.87
C THR A 48 7.46 18.44 11.31
N LEU A 49 6.43 18.09 12.05
CA LEU A 49 5.37 17.18 11.60
C LEU A 49 4.73 17.61 10.28
N ALA A 50 4.60 18.93 10.05
CA ALA A 50 4.07 19.46 8.80
C ALA A 50 5.01 19.17 7.61
N GLU A 51 6.32 19.30 7.80
CA GLU A 51 7.33 18.97 6.78
C GLU A 51 7.39 17.47 6.53
N VAL A 52 7.31 16.64 7.59
CA VAL A 52 7.21 15.19 7.43
C VAL A 52 6.00 14.80 6.58
N ARG A 53 4.82 15.36 6.88
CA ARG A 53 3.62 15.14 6.06
C ARG A 53 3.76 15.66 4.63
N ALA A 54 4.46 16.77 4.42
CA ALA A 54 4.75 17.27 3.07
C ALA A 54 5.68 16.32 2.29
N MET A 55 6.63 15.67 2.95
CA MET A 55 7.62 14.77 2.34
C MET A 55 7.10 13.34 2.12
N PHE A 56 6.34 12.80 3.07
CA PHE A 56 5.92 11.39 3.11
C PHE A 56 4.41 11.19 3.03
N GLY A 57 3.62 12.27 3.11
CA GLY A 57 2.16 12.19 3.16
C GLY A 57 1.64 11.74 4.52
N ASP A 58 0.42 11.22 4.52
CA ASP A 58 -0.22 10.69 5.72
C ASP A 58 0.34 9.33 6.10
N PRO A 59 0.58 9.08 7.41
CA PRO A 59 1.06 7.80 7.89
C PRO A 59 -0.01 6.72 7.74
N ILE A 60 0.43 5.45 7.66
CA ILE A 60 -0.50 4.32 7.64
C ILE A 60 -1.15 4.11 9.01
N GLN A 61 -0.47 4.54 10.07
CA GLN A 61 -0.93 4.43 11.44
C GLN A 61 -0.27 5.52 12.29
N THR A 62 -1.03 6.03 13.25
CA THR A 62 -0.53 6.93 14.30
C THR A 62 -0.67 6.24 15.65
N GLY A 63 0.32 6.39 16.51
CA GLY A 63 0.38 5.87 17.87
C GLY A 63 0.82 6.95 18.86
N LEU A 64 0.92 6.52 20.11
CA LEU A 64 1.49 7.31 21.20
C LEU A 64 2.48 6.40 21.94
N THR A 65 3.69 6.90 22.20
CA THR A 65 4.64 6.16 23.05
C THR A 65 4.20 6.20 24.51
N SER A 66 4.83 5.39 25.35
CA SER A 66 4.59 5.34 26.79
C SER A 66 4.86 6.69 27.48
N ASP A 67 5.75 7.49 26.89
CA ASP A 67 6.12 8.82 27.37
C ASP A 67 5.14 9.92 26.93
N GLY A 68 4.12 9.59 26.11
CA GLY A 68 3.11 10.53 25.63
C GLY A 68 3.42 11.18 24.28
N ASN A 69 4.60 10.92 23.72
CA ASN A 69 5.03 11.47 22.43
C ASN A 69 4.26 10.81 21.26
N ARG A 70 4.07 11.56 20.17
CA ARG A 70 3.26 11.11 19.04
C ARG A 70 4.13 10.29 18.10
N GLU A 71 3.63 9.14 17.65
CA GLU A 71 4.41 8.24 16.80
C GLU A 71 3.70 8.00 15.48
N PHE A 72 4.38 8.25 14.36
CA PHE A 72 3.85 8.00 13.02
C PHE A 72 4.55 6.80 12.40
N TYR A 73 3.73 5.90 11.88
CA TYR A 73 4.17 4.70 11.20
C TYR A 73 3.91 4.83 9.71
N TYR A 74 4.98 4.72 8.94
CA TYR A 74 4.97 4.64 7.49
C TYR A 74 5.47 3.26 7.09
N GLN A 75 4.76 2.63 6.16
CA GLN A 75 5.19 1.36 5.58
C GLN A 75 4.88 1.39 4.10
N TYR A 76 5.87 1.12 3.26
CA TYR A 76 5.70 0.98 1.82
C TYR A 76 6.20 -0.39 1.37
N SER A 77 5.42 -1.08 0.54
CA SER A 77 5.82 -2.37 -0.03
C SER A 77 5.77 -2.30 -1.54
N LYS A 78 6.86 -2.65 -2.20
CA LYS A 78 6.95 -2.74 -3.66
C LYS A 78 7.13 -4.19 -4.06
N THR A 79 6.10 -4.77 -4.68
CA THR A 79 6.17 -6.12 -5.24
C THR A 79 6.46 -6.04 -6.74
N THR A 80 7.58 -6.62 -7.15
CA THR A 80 7.93 -6.81 -8.56
C THR A 80 7.66 -8.27 -8.93
N VAL A 81 6.67 -8.50 -9.78
CA VAL A 81 6.29 -9.86 -10.23
C VAL A 81 7.06 -10.20 -11.51
N ASN A 82 7.71 -11.37 -11.55
CA ASN A 82 8.38 -11.81 -12.76
C ASN A 82 7.36 -12.14 -13.87
N PRO A 83 7.53 -11.64 -15.11
CA PRO A 83 6.61 -11.92 -16.22
C PRO A 83 6.47 -13.42 -16.55
N ALA A 84 7.44 -14.26 -16.21
CA ALA A 84 7.35 -15.72 -16.36
C ALA A 84 6.16 -16.32 -15.58
N THR A 85 5.68 -15.63 -14.54
CA THR A 85 4.51 -16.03 -13.74
C THR A 85 3.20 -16.04 -14.54
N TYR A 86 3.14 -15.31 -15.67
CA TYR A 86 1.93 -15.23 -16.51
C TYR A 86 1.83 -16.35 -17.56
N ILE A 87 2.79 -17.27 -17.65
CA ILE A 87 2.76 -18.40 -18.57
C ILE A 87 1.84 -19.51 -17.99
N PRO A 88 0.74 -19.88 -18.65
CA PRO A 88 -0.13 -20.96 -18.16
C PRO A 88 0.62 -22.28 -18.01
N VAL A 89 0.23 -23.12 -17.04
CA VAL A 89 0.79 -24.45 -16.71
C VAL A 89 2.11 -24.43 -15.93
N VAL A 90 3.07 -23.55 -16.24
CA VAL A 90 4.40 -23.52 -15.59
C VAL A 90 4.71 -22.24 -14.80
N GLY A 91 3.99 -21.16 -15.06
CA GLY A 91 4.22 -19.85 -14.43
C GLY A 91 4.01 -19.85 -12.92
N SER A 92 3.11 -20.67 -12.39
CA SER A 92 2.89 -20.81 -10.94
C SER A 92 4.03 -21.55 -10.22
N PHE A 93 4.86 -22.32 -10.94
CA PHE A 93 5.97 -23.11 -10.39
C PHE A 93 7.34 -22.45 -10.58
N LEU A 94 7.46 -21.55 -11.57
CA LEU A 94 8.66 -20.78 -11.88
C LEU A 94 8.55 -19.29 -11.48
N GLY A 95 7.37 -18.87 -11.03
CA GLY A 95 7.10 -17.51 -10.60
C GLY A 95 7.91 -17.16 -9.36
N SER A 96 8.74 -16.12 -9.50
CA SER A 96 9.39 -15.42 -8.40
C SER A 96 8.76 -14.04 -8.27
N SER A 97 8.55 -13.59 -7.05
CA SER A 97 8.21 -12.20 -6.77
C SER A 97 9.17 -11.65 -5.73
N ASP A 98 9.82 -10.56 -6.08
CA ASP A 98 10.66 -9.80 -5.16
C ASP A 98 9.78 -8.74 -4.51
N THR A 99 9.68 -8.77 -3.19
CA THR A 99 8.94 -7.76 -2.44
C THR A 99 9.89 -7.00 -1.53
N ASP A 100 10.08 -5.72 -1.84
CA ASP A 100 10.82 -4.79 -1.00
C ASP A 100 9.86 -4.18 0.01
N PHE A 101 10.21 -4.28 1.28
CA PHE A 101 9.49 -3.66 2.39
C PHE A 101 10.31 -2.53 2.96
N GLN A 102 9.71 -1.35 3.03
CA GLN A 102 10.28 -0.16 3.64
C GLN A 102 9.41 0.24 4.82
N LYS A 103 10.02 0.49 5.96
CA LYS A 103 9.36 0.95 7.19
C LYS A 103 10.06 2.20 7.69
N LEU A 104 9.27 3.19 8.07
CA LEU A 104 9.76 4.42 8.67
C LEU A 104 8.87 4.75 9.85
N THR A 105 9.46 4.75 11.04
CA THR A 105 8.81 5.16 12.28
C THR A 105 9.39 6.50 12.68
N ILE A 106 8.54 7.47 13.00
CA ILE A 106 8.95 8.81 13.42
C ILE A 106 8.22 9.16 14.72
N ILE A 107 8.98 9.52 15.74
CA ILE A 107 8.50 9.99 17.03
C ILE A 107 8.61 11.51 17.04
N PHE A 108 7.54 12.18 17.44
CA PHE A 108 7.44 13.62 17.58
C PHE A 108 7.27 13.99 19.04
N ASP A 109 7.96 15.05 19.46
CA ASP A 109 7.81 15.66 20.77
C ASP A 109 6.45 16.39 20.93
N GLU A 110 6.26 17.05 22.08
CA GLU A 110 5.05 17.83 22.38
C GLU A 110 4.90 19.08 21.48
N ASP A 111 5.98 19.57 20.87
CA ASP A 111 6.02 20.71 19.96
C ASP A 111 5.80 20.30 18.49
N ASP A 112 5.43 19.03 18.24
CA ASP A 112 5.27 18.43 16.91
C ASP A 112 6.56 18.48 16.06
N VAL A 113 7.73 18.39 16.69
CA VAL A 113 9.06 18.29 16.05
C VAL A 113 9.58 16.86 16.14
N VAL A 114 10.30 16.40 15.12
CA VAL A 114 10.90 15.05 15.10
C VAL A 114 11.89 14.92 16.24
N GLU A 115 11.60 14.04 17.19
CA GLU A 115 12.50 13.69 18.28
C GLU A 115 13.44 12.57 17.86
N HIS A 116 12.87 11.48 17.33
CA HIS A 116 13.61 10.32 16.85
C HIS A 116 12.96 9.71 15.61
N PHE A 117 13.76 9.09 14.75
CA PHE A 117 13.22 8.31 13.64
C PHE A 117 14.03 7.03 13.39
N LEU A 118 13.36 6.03 12.83
CA LEU A 118 13.95 4.74 12.50
C LEU A 118 13.47 4.33 11.11
N TYR A 119 14.43 4.10 10.22
CA TYR A 119 14.19 3.66 8.85
C TYR A 119 14.80 2.28 8.63
N ASP A 120 13.96 1.33 8.25
CA ASP A 120 14.36 -0.03 7.90
C ASP A 120 13.91 -0.35 6.47
N GLU A 121 14.82 -0.92 5.69
CA GLU A 121 14.55 -1.49 4.39
C GLU A 121 14.90 -2.98 4.42
N THR A 122 13.96 -3.82 3.98
CA THR A 122 14.15 -5.26 3.91
C THR A 122 13.61 -5.79 2.60
N SER A 123 14.49 -6.38 1.79
CA SER A 123 14.11 -7.10 0.57
C SER A 123 13.78 -8.56 0.91
N GLN A 124 12.59 -9.02 0.57
CA GLN A 124 12.22 -10.44 0.67
C GLN A 124 12.06 -11.03 -0.73
N GLU A 125 13.00 -11.89 -1.11
CA GLU A 125 12.86 -12.73 -2.30
C GLU A 125 11.91 -13.89 -1.98
N THR A 126 10.68 -13.86 -2.48
CA THR A 126 9.77 -15.00 -2.34
C THR A 126 9.93 -15.90 -3.55
N LYS A 127 10.79 -16.92 -3.39
CA LYS A 127 10.89 -18.04 -4.32
C LYS A 127 9.81 -19.03 -3.94
N THR A 128 8.83 -19.25 -4.82
CA THR A 128 7.82 -20.31 -4.61
C THR A 128 8.56 -21.65 -4.56
N PRO A 129 8.57 -22.38 -3.42
CA PRO A 129 9.27 -23.65 -3.35
C PRO A 129 8.62 -24.64 -4.31
N LEU A 130 9.46 -25.40 -5.01
CA LEU A 130 9.05 -26.57 -5.78
C LEU A 130 8.55 -27.63 -4.78
N GLY A 131 7.27 -27.54 -4.41
CA GLY A 131 6.57 -28.63 -3.74
C GLY A 131 6.55 -29.82 -4.67
N PHE A 132 7.17 -30.92 -4.21
CA PHE A 132 7.00 -32.26 -4.78
C PHE A 132 5.53 -32.71 -4.70
#